data_AF-A0A8B8BR04-F1
#
_entry.id   AF-A0A8B8BR04-F1
#
_cell.length_a   1.000
_cell.length_b   1.000
_cell.length_c   1.000
_cell.angle_alpha   90.00
_cell.angle_beta   90.00
_cell.angle_gamma   90.00
#
_symmetry.space_group_name_H-M   'P 1'
#
loop_
_entity.id
_entity.type
_entity.pdbx_description
1 polymer ?
#
loop_
_entity_poly.entity_id
_entity_poly.type
_entity_poly.pdbx_seq_one_letter_code
_entity_poly.pdbx_strand_id
1 'polypeptide(L)'
;MHGQYVIYYNERLSWTSCPNTSRCHYAYNDLCELEVYGCPFPGVYGVSCSIPCPDPNCRYCHIETGTCQGCKPGYQGHRCEECEFATYGDQCKETCGQCQDLTKCHYKNGTCLTGCKAGYHGVLCKTLSNRVDSCTDQLGFYITLGLLCGCLLLNGFCIAYIVILRQSGSQRSQKNQSE
;
A
#
# COMPACT_ATOMS: atom_id res chain seq x y z
N MET A 1 10.89 -17.17 5.92
CA MET A 1 10.82 -17.26 7.39
C MET A 1 11.90 -18.26 7.76
N HIS A 2 12.98 -17.84 8.42
CA HIS A 2 13.95 -18.77 9.00
C HIS A 2 13.58 -18.89 10.48
N GLY A 3 13.16 -20.07 10.88
CA GLY A 3 12.91 -20.43 12.27
C GLY A 3 13.54 -21.80 12.52
N GLN A 4 13.96 -22.05 13.75
CA GLN A 4 14.22 -23.42 14.18
C GLN A 4 12.87 -24.04 14.53
N TYR A 5 12.54 -25.13 13.86
CA TYR A 5 11.28 -25.83 14.05
C TYR A 5 11.56 -27.16 14.73
N VAL A 6 10.78 -27.47 15.75
CA VAL A 6 10.67 -28.82 16.29
C VAL A 6 9.37 -29.39 15.70
N ILE A 7 9.51 -30.38 14.81
CA ILE A 7 8.37 -31.06 14.21
C ILE A 7 8.18 -32.38 14.96
N TYR A 8 7.03 -32.52 15.60
CA TYR A 8 6.59 -33.78 16.19
C TYR A 8 5.35 -34.25 15.43
N TYR A 9 5.34 -35.49 14.95
CA TYR A 9 4.18 -36.09 14.29
C TYR A 9 3.91 -37.49 14.85
N ASN A 10 2.63 -37.88 14.82
CA ASN A 10 2.15 -39.19 15.26
C ASN A 10 1.70 -39.98 14.03
N GLU A 11 2.49 -40.97 13.61
CA GLU A 11 2.18 -41.81 12.43
C GLU A 11 1.41 -43.08 12.85
N ARG A 12 0.24 -43.33 12.22
CA ARG A 12 -0.50 -44.60 12.35
C ARG A 12 -0.19 -45.54 11.19
N LEU A 13 0.28 -46.75 11.51
CA LEU A 13 0.48 -47.81 10.51
C LEU A 13 -0.87 -48.34 10.01
N SER A 14 -0.97 -48.62 8.71
CA SER A 14 -2.20 -49.09 8.04
C SER A 14 -2.76 -50.41 8.59
N TRP A 15 -1.94 -51.19 9.30
CA TRP A 15 -2.26 -52.52 9.83
C TRP A 15 -2.56 -52.53 11.33
N THR A 16 -2.55 -51.37 12.00
CA THR A 16 -2.97 -51.28 13.39
C THR A 16 -4.49 -51.34 13.44
N SER A 17 -5.05 -52.55 13.43
CA SER A 17 -6.48 -52.76 13.68
C SER A 17 -6.78 -52.35 15.12
N CYS A 18 -7.54 -51.27 15.28
CA CYS A 18 -8.02 -50.86 16.58
C CYS A 18 -8.88 -51.98 17.19
N PRO A 19 -8.53 -52.49 18.39
CA PRO A 19 -9.25 -53.61 19.00
C PRO A 19 -10.69 -53.26 19.42
N ASN A 20 -11.06 -51.98 19.42
CA ASN A 20 -12.42 -51.52 19.64
C ASN A 20 -12.73 -50.33 18.72
N THR A 21 -13.72 -50.49 17.85
CA THR A 21 -14.20 -49.50 16.87
C THR A 21 -14.70 -48.20 17.51
N SER A 22 -15.04 -48.20 18.80
CA SER A 22 -15.54 -47.04 19.55
C SER A 22 -14.44 -46.19 20.21
N ARG A 23 -13.18 -46.66 20.27
CA ARG A 23 -12.10 -45.98 21.01
C ARG A 23 -11.09 -45.25 20.12
N CYS A 24 -11.22 -45.36 18.80
CA CYS A 24 -10.21 -44.87 17.85
C CYS A 24 -10.56 -43.56 17.13
N HIS A 25 -11.53 -42.81 17.66
CA HIS A 25 -11.91 -41.50 17.13
C HIS A 25 -10.86 -40.40 17.36
N TYR A 26 -9.95 -40.58 18.31
CA TYR A 26 -8.96 -39.58 18.67
C TYR A 26 -7.56 -40.19 18.75
N ALA A 27 -6.58 -39.45 18.24
CA ALA A 27 -5.16 -39.68 18.48
C ALA A 27 -4.64 -38.40 19.12
N TYR A 28 -4.26 -38.47 20.39
CA TYR A 28 -3.68 -37.34 21.10
C TYR A 28 -2.16 -37.45 21.04
N ASN A 29 -1.52 -36.29 21.00
CA ASN A 29 -0.09 -36.21 21.21
C ASN A 29 0.17 -35.13 22.24
N ASP A 30 0.76 -35.53 23.35
CA ASP A 30 1.02 -34.65 24.48
C ASP A 30 2.52 -34.48 24.61
N LEU A 31 2.96 -33.22 24.59
CA LEU A 31 4.34 -32.84 24.86
C LEU A 31 4.44 -32.47 26.34
N CYS A 32 5.11 -33.31 27.14
CA CYS A 32 5.15 -33.14 28.60
C CYS A 32 6.00 -31.93 29.05
N GLU A 33 7.09 -31.65 28.34
CA GLU A 33 8.01 -30.56 28.67
C GLU A 33 8.76 -30.12 27.42
N LEU A 34 8.91 -28.81 27.25
CA LEU A 34 9.71 -28.20 26.19
C LEU A 34 10.47 -27.01 26.76
N GLU A 35 11.78 -27.11 26.78
CA GLU A 35 12.67 -26.02 27.16
C GLU A 35 13.26 -25.38 25.90
N VAL A 36 13.11 -24.06 25.78
CA VAL A 36 13.70 -23.27 24.68
C VAL A 36 14.72 -22.32 25.27
N TYR A 37 15.97 -22.53 24.90
CA TYR A 37 17.10 -21.72 25.36
C TYR A 37 17.44 -20.63 24.33
N GLY A 38 17.67 -19.41 24.82
CA GLY A 38 17.91 -18.24 23.98
C GLY A 38 18.43 -17.06 24.79
N CYS A 39 18.85 -16.01 24.09
CA CYS A 39 19.21 -14.74 24.72
C CYS A 39 18.04 -13.76 24.74
N PRO A 40 17.89 -12.95 25.82
CA PRO A 40 16.76 -12.02 25.97
C PRO A 40 16.82 -10.85 24.98
N PHE A 41 17.96 -10.58 24.35
CA PHE A 41 18.14 -9.57 23.32
C PHE A 41 18.98 -10.11 22.15
N PRO A 42 18.75 -9.60 20.92
CA PRO A 42 19.49 -10.04 19.73
C PRO A 42 20.95 -9.56 19.73
N GLY A 43 21.77 -10.12 18.83
CA GLY A 43 23.15 -9.70 18.64
C GLY A 43 24.16 -10.27 19.64
N VAL A 44 23.73 -11.14 20.55
CA VAL A 44 24.60 -11.84 21.50
C VAL A 44 24.30 -13.34 21.53
N TYR A 45 25.27 -14.11 22.00
CA TYR A 45 25.20 -15.55 22.21
C TYR A 45 26.01 -15.96 23.45
N GLY A 46 26.07 -17.28 23.69
CA GLY A 46 26.68 -17.90 24.85
C GLY A 46 25.68 -18.11 26.00
N VAL A 47 26.02 -19.00 26.93
CA VAL A 47 25.19 -19.36 28.08
C VAL A 47 24.81 -18.18 28.98
N SER A 48 25.60 -17.11 28.95
CA SER A 48 25.36 -15.87 29.72
C SER A 48 24.99 -14.67 28.84
N CYS A 49 24.73 -14.87 27.55
CA CYS A 49 24.31 -13.81 26.60
C CYS A 49 25.18 -12.55 26.63
N SER A 50 26.48 -12.77 26.83
CA SER A 50 27.47 -11.70 27.01
C SER A 50 28.46 -11.63 25.85
N ILE A 51 28.43 -12.60 24.93
CA ILE A 51 29.34 -12.67 23.79
C ILE A 51 28.63 -12.09 22.58
N PRO A 52 29.13 -11.02 21.94
CA PRO A 52 28.50 -10.46 20.74
C PRO A 52 28.61 -11.43 19.56
N CYS A 53 27.61 -11.46 18.69
CA CYS A 53 27.68 -12.26 17.45
C CYS A 53 28.95 -11.91 16.65
N PRO A 54 29.63 -12.90 16.03
CA PRO A 54 30.87 -12.65 15.27
C PRO A 54 30.71 -11.63 14.15
N ASP A 55 29.56 -11.64 13.47
CA ASP A 55 29.22 -10.70 12.42
C ASP A 55 28.35 -9.55 12.99
N PRO A 56 28.76 -8.28 12.84
CA PRO A 56 28.02 -7.13 13.36
C PRO A 56 26.69 -6.88 12.63
N ASN A 57 26.52 -7.38 11.41
CA ASN A 57 25.27 -7.32 10.64
C ASN A 57 24.36 -8.51 10.94
N CYS A 58 24.83 -9.48 11.73
CA CYS A 58 24.00 -10.55 12.24
C CYS A 58 23.01 -10.02 13.29
N ARG A 59 21.75 -10.40 13.16
CA ARG A 59 20.68 -10.10 14.12
C ARG A 59 20.51 -11.24 15.12
N TYR A 60 20.53 -12.47 14.62
CA TYR A 60 20.36 -13.69 15.42
C TYR A 60 21.49 -14.66 15.10
N CYS A 61 22.30 -15.00 16.11
CA CYS A 61 23.32 -16.02 16.00
C CYS A 61 23.00 -17.19 16.95
N HIS A 62 23.50 -18.37 16.59
CA HIS A 62 23.29 -19.59 17.34
C HIS A 62 23.86 -19.48 18.77
N ILE A 63 23.10 -19.91 19.78
CA ILE A 63 23.44 -19.68 21.20
C ILE A 63 24.78 -20.32 21.62
N GLU A 64 25.15 -21.47 21.05
CA GLU A 64 26.44 -22.13 21.36
C GLU A 64 27.56 -21.74 20.38
N THR A 65 27.33 -21.89 19.08
CA THR A 65 28.38 -21.73 18.06
C THR A 65 28.61 -20.30 17.60
N GLY A 66 27.66 -19.38 17.82
CA GLY A 66 27.71 -18.02 17.29
C GLY A 66 27.48 -17.92 15.78
N THR A 67 27.18 -19.02 15.09
CA THR A 67 26.88 -19.00 13.64
C THR A 67 25.66 -18.12 13.35
N CYS A 68 25.76 -17.23 12.37
CA CYS A 68 24.65 -16.34 12.04
C CYS A 68 23.50 -17.11 11.40
N GLN A 69 22.30 -16.93 11.96
CA GLN A 69 21.06 -17.57 11.52
C GLN A 69 20.07 -16.57 10.90
N GLY A 70 20.27 -15.27 11.14
CA GLY A 70 19.48 -14.21 10.55
C GLY A 70 20.17 -12.86 10.61
N CYS A 71 20.10 -12.12 9.51
CA CYS A 71 20.73 -10.80 9.37
C CYS A 71 19.80 -9.67 9.80
N LYS A 72 20.39 -8.49 10.03
CA LYS A 72 19.65 -7.24 10.26
C LYS A 72 18.92 -6.82 8.96
N PRO A 73 17.84 -6.01 9.06
CA PRO A 73 17.19 -5.47 7.87
C PRO A 73 18.19 -4.73 6.98
N GLY A 74 18.12 -4.97 5.67
CA GLY A 74 19.08 -4.46 4.71
C GLY A 74 20.30 -5.34 4.45
N TYR A 75 20.32 -6.55 5.03
CA TYR A 75 21.39 -7.51 4.81
C TYR A 75 20.83 -8.92 4.51
N GLN A 76 21.58 -9.70 3.73
CA GLN A 76 21.24 -11.08 3.37
C GLN A 76 22.48 -11.96 3.17
N GLY A 77 22.25 -13.26 2.94
CA GLY A 77 23.32 -14.24 2.73
C GLY A 77 23.99 -14.72 4.03
N HIS A 78 24.95 -15.63 3.89
CA HIS A 78 25.62 -16.27 5.03
C HIS A 78 26.54 -15.32 5.82
N ARG A 79 27.00 -14.25 5.18
CA ARG A 79 27.89 -13.23 5.76
C ARG A 79 27.22 -11.88 5.96
N CYS A 80 25.87 -11.87 5.98
CA CYS A 80 25.06 -10.66 6.13
C CYS A 80 25.57 -9.48 5.29
N GLU A 81 25.63 -9.71 3.98
CA GLU A 81 26.04 -8.75 2.97
C GLU A 81 24.91 -7.77 2.73
N GLU A 82 25.26 -6.52 2.43
CA GLU A 82 24.28 -5.47 2.16
C GLU A 82 23.36 -5.86 1.00
N CYS A 83 22.08 -5.50 1.07
CA CYS A 83 21.15 -5.74 -0.02
C CYS A 83 21.65 -5.14 -1.33
N GLU A 84 21.60 -5.97 -2.38
CA GLU A 84 21.98 -5.53 -3.71
C GLU A 84 20.91 -4.60 -4.33
N PHE A 85 21.32 -3.95 -5.42
CA PHE A 85 20.60 -2.91 -6.16
C PHE A 85 19.06 -2.96 -6.07
N ALA A 86 18.48 -1.82 -5.69
CA ALA A 86 17.04 -1.57 -5.65
C ALA A 86 16.22 -2.54 -4.75
N THR A 87 16.85 -3.22 -3.81
CA THR A 87 16.17 -4.02 -2.78
C THR A 87 16.45 -3.51 -1.37
N TYR A 88 15.56 -3.79 -0.43
CA TYR A 88 15.69 -3.37 0.96
C TYR A 88 14.95 -4.28 1.94
N GLY A 89 15.13 -4.00 3.23
CA GLY A 89 14.35 -4.62 4.30
C GLY A 89 14.84 -6.01 4.68
N ASP A 90 13.97 -6.80 5.31
CA ASP A 90 14.35 -8.12 5.80
C ASP A 90 14.62 -9.09 4.64
N GLN A 91 15.83 -9.66 4.63
CA GLN A 91 16.30 -10.57 3.58
C GLN A 91 16.22 -9.96 2.17
N CYS A 92 16.25 -8.63 2.05
CA CYS A 92 16.21 -7.93 0.76
C CYS A 92 15.00 -8.26 -0.11
N LYS A 93 13.87 -8.60 0.52
CA LYS A 93 12.64 -9.01 -0.19
C LYS A 93 11.83 -7.84 -0.74
N GLU A 94 12.01 -6.66 -0.16
CA GLU A 94 11.29 -5.48 -0.59
C GLU A 94 12.03 -4.82 -1.74
N THR A 95 11.29 -4.39 -2.77
CA THR A 95 11.87 -3.62 -3.88
C THR A 95 11.62 -2.14 -3.67
N CYS A 96 12.64 -1.34 -3.97
CA CYS A 96 12.56 0.12 -3.98
C CYS A 96 11.47 0.60 -4.93
N GLY A 97 10.84 1.73 -4.60
CA GLY A 97 9.88 2.37 -5.50
C GLY A 97 10.56 3.13 -6.63
N GLN A 98 9.86 4.11 -7.18
CA GLN A 98 10.37 4.93 -8.28
C GLN A 98 11.24 6.08 -7.78
N CYS A 99 12.38 5.74 -7.18
CA CYS A 99 13.41 6.70 -6.81
C CYS A 99 13.98 7.37 -8.07
N GLN A 100 14.33 8.65 -7.98
CA GLN A 100 15.01 9.38 -9.06
C GLN A 100 16.33 8.70 -9.44
N ASP A 101 17.11 8.28 -8.43
CA ASP A 101 18.26 7.39 -8.58
C ASP A 101 18.04 6.12 -7.75
N LEU A 102 17.94 4.96 -8.41
CA LEU A 102 17.74 3.66 -7.76
C LEU A 102 18.96 3.23 -6.94
N THR A 103 20.17 3.74 -7.25
CA THR A 103 21.38 3.48 -6.44
C THR A 103 21.34 4.22 -5.09
N LYS A 104 20.47 5.22 -4.96
CA LYS A 104 20.28 6.02 -3.74
C LYS A 104 19.04 5.62 -2.96
N CYS A 105 18.49 4.45 -3.23
CA CYS A 105 17.50 3.84 -2.37
C CYS A 105 18.18 3.26 -1.12
N HIS A 106 17.66 3.61 0.06
CA HIS A 106 18.26 3.18 1.31
C HIS A 106 17.95 1.70 1.59
N TYR A 107 18.97 0.84 1.51
CA TYR A 107 18.87 -0.62 1.60
C TYR A 107 18.22 -1.17 2.89
N LYS A 108 18.15 -0.40 3.99
CA LYS A 108 17.48 -0.87 5.22
C LYS A 108 15.97 -0.65 5.24
N ASN A 109 15.49 0.45 4.65
CA ASN A 109 14.10 0.92 4.83
C ASN A 109 13.40 1.34 3.52
N GLY A 110 14.11 1.33 2.39
CA GLY A 110 13.58 1.61 1.07
C GLY A 110 13.36 3.08 0.74
N THR A 111 13.83 4.00 1.61
CA THR A 111 13.63 5.44 1.39
C THR A 111 14.46 5.94 0.22
N CYS A 112 13.86 6.72 -0.67
CA CYS A 112 14.55 7.32 -1.81
C CYS A 112 15.24 8.63 -1.40
N LEU A 113 16.56 8.61 -1.22
CA LEU A 113 17.32 9.78 -0.73
C LEU A 113 17.38 10.93 -1.75
N THR A 114 17.21 10.63 -3.03
CA THR A 114 17.16 11.62 -4.13
C THR A 114 15.74 12.07 -4.45
N GLY A 115 14.74 11.65 -3.68
CA GLY A 115 13.34 11.88 -4.02
C GLY A 115 12.81 10.98 -5.15
N CYS A 116 11.60 11.29 -5.60
CA CYS A 116 10.82 10.46 -6.51
C CYS A 116 10.91 10.91 -7.97
N LYS A 117 10.79 9.96 -8.90
CA LYS A 117 10.52 10.28 -10.30
C LYS A 117 9.20 11.04 -10.44
N ALA A 118 9.10 11.83 -11.51
CA ALA A 118 7.88 12.58 -11.81
C ALA A 118 6.66 11.66 -11.83
N GLY A 119 5.58 12.09 -11.17
CA GLY A 119 4.36 11.30 -11.04
C GLY A 119 4.37 10.29 -9.90
N TYR A 120 5.42 10.21 -9.08
CA TYR A 120 5.45 9.40 -7.86
C TYR A 120 5.68 10.26 -6.62
N HIS A 121 5.14 9.84 -5.48
CA HIS A 121 5.27 10.54 -4.20
C HIS A 121 5.34 9.59 -3.00
N GLY A 122 5.56 10.17 -1.82
CA GLY A 122 5.82 9.45 -0.57
C GLY A 122 7.30 9.09 -0.39
N VAL A 123 7.70 8.76 0.84
CA VAL A 123 9.11 8.50 1.19
C VAL A 123 9.72 7.29 0.46
N LEU A 124 8.88 6.34 0.06
CA LEU A 124 9.27 5.16 -0.72
C LEU A 124 9.03 5.31 -2.23
N CYS A 125 8.43 6.42 -2.69
CA CYS A 125 8.07 6.65 -4.09
C CYS A 125 7.26 5.50 -4.73
N LYS A 126 6.39 4.87 -3.95
CA LYS A 126 5.50 3.78 -4.41
C LYS A 126 4.11 4.27 -4.81
N THR A 127 3.72 5.48 -4.40
CA THR A 127 2.39 6.01 -4.69
C THR A 127 2.44 6.85 -5.96
N LEU A 128 1.62 6.48 -6.95
CA LEU A 128 1.41 7.33 -8.13
C LEU A 128 0.66 8.58 -7.71
N SER A 129 1.23 9.73 -8.03
CA SER A 129 0.50 10.99 -8.10
C SER A 129 -0.36 10.90 -9.35
N ASN A 130 -1.52 10.27 -9.23
CA ASN A 130 -2.58 10.49 -10.20
C ASN A 130 -2.85 12.00 -10.14
N ARG A 131 -2.27 12.75 -11.07
CA ARG A 131 -2.96 13.94 -11.54
C ARG A 131 -4.23 13.40 -12.16
N VAL A 132 -5.26 13.28 -11.33
CA VAL A 132 -6.56 13.63 -11.84
C VAL A 132 -6.40 15.11 -12.13
N ASP A 133 -5.99 15.44 -13.37
CA ASP A 133 -6.31 16.72 -13.96
C ASP A 133 -7.85 16.72 -14.08
N SER A 134 -8.56 16.76 -12.96
CA SER A 134 -9.97 17.12 -12.92
C SER A 134 -10.02 18.63 -12.99
N CYS A 135 -9.44 19.17 -14.05
CA CYS A 135 -9.65 20.54 -14.41
C CYS A 135 -11.08 20.61 -14.99
N THR A 136 -12.04 20.94 -14.12
CA THR A 136 -13.13 21.87 -14.46
C THR A 136 -14.25 21.45 -15.43
N ASP A 137 -14.78 20.22 -15.42
CA ASP A 137 -15.96 19.91 -16.29
C ASP A 137 -17.34 20.12 -15.66
N GLN A 138 -17.46 20.22 -14.34
CA GLN A 138 -18.79 20.42 -13.72
C GLN A 138 -19.20 21.89 -13.67
N LEU A 139 -18.34 22.78 -13.16
CA LEU A 139 -18.65 24.20 -13.08
C LEU A 139 -18.74 24.86 -14.47
N GLY A 140 -17.91 24.41 -15.41
CA GLY A 140 -17.95 24.86 -16.81
C GLY A 140 -19.27 24.50 -17.50
N PHE A 141 -19.79 23.29 -17.29
CA PHE A 141 -21.08 22.87 -17.82
C PHE A 141 -22.25 23.71 -17.26
N TYR A 142 -22.25 24.03 -15.96
CA TYR A 142 -23.29 24.87 -15.38
C TYR A 142 -23.22 26.32 -15.88
N ILE A 143 -22.01 26.85 -16.10
CA ILE A 143 -21.81 28.20 -16.67
C ILE A 143 -22.30 28.25 -18.13
N THR A 144 -21.97 27.25 -18.95
CA THR A 144 -22.42 27.22 -20.36
C THR A 144 -23.93 27.03 -20.47
N LEU A 145 -24.52 26.16 -19.66
CA LEU A 145 -25.98 25.97 -19.59
C LEU A 145 -26.69 27.24 -19.12
N GLY A 146 -26.13 27.94 -18.12
CA GLY A 146 -26.65 29.21 -17.61
C GLY A 146 -26.68 30.31 -18.67
N LEU A 147 -25.60 30.47 -19.44
CA LEU A 147 -25.53 31.47 -20.52
C LEU A 147 -26.54 31.18 -21.64
N LEU A 148 -26.68 29.92 -22.06
CA LEU A 148 -27.66 29.53 -23.09
C LEU A 148 -29.10 29.82 -22.66
N CYS A 149 -29.49 29.42 -21.44
CA CYS A 149 -30.81 29.70 -20.91
C CYS A 149 -31.09 31.20 -20.80
N GLY A 150 -30.11 31.98 -20.33
CA GLY A 150 -30.22 33.44 -20.25
C GLY A 150 -30.46 34.10 -21.61
N CYS A 151 -29.71 33.67 -22.64
CA CYS A 151 -29.89 34.17 -24.00
C CYS A 151 -31.29 33.86 -24.56
N LEU A 152 -31.82 32.65 -24.33
CA LEU A 152 -33.16 32.28 -24.79
C LEU A 152 -34.25 33.12 -24.11
N LEU A 153 -34.13 33.37 -22.81
CA LEU A 153 -35.08 34.21 -22.08
C LEU A 153 -35.08 35.65 -22.60
N LEU A 154 -33.89 36.25 -22.82
CA LEU A 154 -33.77 37.61 -23.35
C LEU A 154 -34.37 37.74 -24.75
N ASN A 155 -34.10 36.78 -25.64
CA ASN A 155 -34.71 36.76 -26.96
C ASN A 155 -36.24 36.66 -26.87
N GLY A 156 -36.76 35.81 -25.98
CA GLY A 156 -38.20 35.69 -25.72
C GLY A 156 -38.83 37.01 -25.24
N PHE A 157 -38.21 37.67 -24.26
CA PHE A 157 -38.67 38.99 -23.78
C PHE A 157 -38.61 40.06 -24.87
N CYS A 158 -37.54 40.11 -25.66
CA CYS A 158 -37.42 41.03 -26.79
C CYS A 158 -38.53 40.81 -27.82
N ILE A 159 -38.81 39.55 -28.20
CA ILE A 159 -39.89 39.22 -29.13
C ILE A 159 -41.24 39.65 -28.55
N ALA A 160 -41.53 39.30 -27.29
CA ALA A 160 -42.78 39.68 -26.62
C ALA A 160 -42.94 41.20 -26.56
N TYR A 161 -41.88 41.93 -26.22
CA TYR A 161 -41.87 43.39 -26.19
C TYR A 161 -42.13 44.00 -27.57
N ILE A 162 -41.49 43.49 -28.63
CA ILE A 162 -41.73 43.93 -30.01
C ILE A 162 -43.19 43.67 -30.41
N VAL A 163 -43.77 42.53 -30.03
CA VAL A 163 -45.19 42.23 -30.30
C VAL A 163 -46.10 43.20 -29.56
N ILE A 164 -45.84 43.49 -28.28
CA ILE A 164 -46.61 44.46 -27.48
C ILE A 164 -46.52 45.86 -28.11
N LEU A 165 -45.33 46.29 -28.53
CA LEU A 165 -45.16 47.56 -29.22
C LEU A 165 -45.93 47.60 -30.54
N ARG A 166 -45.91 46.52 -31.34
CA ARG A 166 -46.71 46.42 -32.57
C ARG A 166 -48.21 46.45 -32.31
N GLN A 167 -48.69 45.79 -31.25
CA GLN A 167 -50.10 45.82 -30.85
C GLN A 167 -50.52 47.21 -30.33
N SER A 168 -49.66 47.89 -29.56
CA SER A 168 -49.90 49.26 -29.11
C SER A 168 -49.88 50.28 -30.26
N GLY A 169 -49.05 50.05 -31.28
CA GLY A 169 -49.05 50.82 -32.53
C GLY A 169 -50.33 50.57 -33.36
N SER A 170 -50.79 49.32 -33.41
CA SER A 170 -52.06 48.96 -34.05
C SER A 170 -53.27 49.60 -33.34
N GLN A 171 -53.27 49.69 -32.00
CA GLN A 171 -54.31 50.41 -31.26
C GLN A 171 -54.23 51.94 -31.43
N ARG A 172 -53.03 52.51 -31.58
CA ARG A 172 -52.85 53.94 -31.92
C ARG A 172 -53.43 54.27 -33.29
N SER A 173 -53.38 53.34 -34.25
CA SER A 173 -54.00 53.51 -35.57
C SER A 173 -55.54 53.47 -35.55
N GLN A 174 -56.17 52.77 -34.60
CA GLN A 174 -57.63 52.80 -34.44
C GLN A 174 -58.13 53.98 -33.59
N LYS A 175 -57.31 54.50 -32.66
CA LYS A 175 -57.70 55.64 -31.81
C LYS A 175 -57.64 57.00 -32.54
N ASN A 176 -56.84 57.12 -33.59
CA ASN A 176 -56.76 58.35 -34.41
C ASN A 176 -57.87 58.47 -35.48
N GLN A 177 -58.89 57.60 -35.47
CA GLN A 177 -60.00 57.63 -36.43
C GLN A 177 -61.37 57.77 -35.74
N SER A 178 -61.38 58.29 -34.50
CA SER A 178 -62.59 58.61 -33.72
C SER A 178 -62.44 59.93 -32.94
N GLU A 179 -61.81 60.94 -33.56
CA GLU A 179 -62.03 62.36 -33.30
C GLU A 179 -62.43 63.06 -34.60
#